data_AF-A0A1Q7XZZ3-F1
#
_entry.id   AF-A0A1Q7XZZ3-F1
#
_cell.length_a   1.000
_cell.length_b   1.000
_cell.length_c   1.000
_cell.angle_alpha   90.00
_cell.angle_beta   90.00
_cell.angle_gamma   90.00
#
_symmetry.space_group_name_H-M   'P 1'
#
loop_
_entity.id
_entity.type
_entity.pdbx_description
1 polymer ?
#
loop_
_entity_poly.entity_id
_entity_poly.type
_entity_poly.pdbx_seq_one_letter_code
_entity_poly.pdbx_strand_id
1 'polypeptide(L)'
;MADGETVRVDFRTEPSRYKHWKLGFDGPVATLAMDVQEDGGLGPGYELKLNSYDLGVDVELSDAVQRLRFEHPEIGAVVITSGKERVFCAGANIRMLSQSPHGFKVNFCKFTNETRNAIEDATVESRQVYLTAINGPCAGGGYELALATDWIIMADDGNTAVSLPEVPLLAVLPGTGGLTRLVDKRRVRRDRADFFCTTEEGVRGKRAVEWGLVDEVVPRSRLAEVVAARARELAARTDRPPNARGLRLVPLERTVAGDAIRYGHVACELDRTRGIALITVAGPAASPPDGAPGAHAQGSSFWPLALARELDDLVLHLRTNEAEVGVWVFRTVGRAELVEAYDRLLADHRDDWLVREVRLYLKRTLKRLDVTSRSMFTLIEPGSCFTGTLLELVLAADRAYMLDGTRRAEARPPATVRLTEANFGAYPMPNGLTRVANRHLAEPDRVEKLRARIGEDLDARAAAEAGLVTFTPDDIDWDDEVRQALEARAAFSPDALTGMEASLRFGGPETLETKIFGRLSAWQNWIFQRANAVGPKGALVVYGTGQRSEFDRRRV
;
A
#
# COMPACT_ATOMS: atom_id res chain seq x y z
N MET A 1 15.82 12.47 23.11
CA MET A 1 16.40 11.19 23.55
C MET A 1 17.79 11.09 22.97
N ALA A 2 18.80 11.01 23.82
CA ALA A 2 20.11 10.46 23.44
C ALA A 2 19.99 8.93 23.54
N ASP A 3 20.58 8.20 22.60
CA ASP A 3 20.43 6.75 22.32
C ASP A 3 19.10 6.30 21.66
N GLY A 4 18.88 6.78 20.44
CA GLY A 4 19.02 5.97 19.20
C GLY A 4 18.32 4.62 19.00
N GLU A 5 17.59 4.03 19.96
CA GLU A 5 16.83 2.80 19.65
C GLU A 5 15.61 3.13 18.80
N THR A 6 15.74 2.92 17.50
CA THR A 6 14.64 3.05 16.55
C THR A 6 13.75 1.83 16.75
N VAL A 7 12.48 2.03 17.12
CA VAL A 7 11.54 0.92 17.31
C VAL A 7 11.44 0.14 15.99
N ARG A 8 11.92 -1.11 16.01
CA ARG A 8 11.80 -2.00 14.85
C ARG A 8 10.34 -2.42 14.71
N VAL A 9 9.76 -2.17 13.54
CA VAL A 9 8.36 -2.45 13.26
C VAL A 9 8.22 -3.84 12.66
N ASP A 10 7.36 -4.67 13.25
CA ASP A 10 6.91 -5.93 12.66
C ASP A 10 5.46 -5.78 12.19
N PHE A 11 5.24 -5.95 10.88
CA PHE A 11 3.93 -5.83 10.26
C PHE A 11 3.09 -7.12 10.40
N ARG A 12 3.70 -8.20 10.90
CA ARG A 12 3.03 -9.48 11.10
C ARG A 12 2.21 -9.47 12.38
N THR A 13 0.89 -9.51 12.21
CA THR A 13 -0.08 -9.66 13.29
C THR A 13 -1.21 -10.61 12.87
N GLU A 14 -2.15 -10.87 13.77
CA GLU A 14 -3.35 -11.66 13.53
C GLU A 14 -4.43 -11.28 14.56
N PRO A 15 -5.72 -11.59 14.33
CA PRO A 15 -6.81 -11.13 15.20
C PRO A 15 -6.65 -11.45 16.69
N SER A 16 -6.02 -12.58 17.05
CA SER A 16 -5.77 -12.95 18.45
C SER A 16 -4.77 -12.04 19.17
N ARG A 17 -4.00 -11.23 18.43
CA ARG A 17 -3.00 -10.29 18.92
C ARG A 17 -3.45 -8.83 18.82
N TYR A 18 -4.63 -8.56 18.28
CA TYR A 18 -5.13 -7.20 18.13
C TYR A 18 -5.36 -6.55 19.49
N LYS A 19 -4.90 -5.30 19.60
CA LYS A 19 -5.14 -4.42 20.75
C LYS A 19 -6.16 -3.33 20.43
N HIS A 20 -6.37 -3.03 19.16
CA HIS A 20 -7.01 -1.79 18.72
C HIS A 20 -8.27 -2.00 17.89
N TRP A 21 -8.50 -3.23 17.41
CA TRP A 21 -9.64 -3.57 16.56
C TRP A 21 -10.37 -4.81 17.05
N LYS A 22 -11.70 -4.77 16.93
CA LYS A 22 -12.58 -5.92 17.19
C LYS A 22 -13.36 -6.27 15.93
N LEU A 23 -13.38 -7.54 15.58
CA LEU A 23 -14.14 -8.09 14.47
C LEU A 23 -15.44 -8.75 14.98
N GLY A 24 -16.54 -8.48 14.31
CA GLY A 24 -17.83 -9.15 14.51
C GLY A 24 -18.47 -9.52 13.17
N PHE A 25 -19.29 -10.56 13.15
CA PHE A 25 -19.87 -11.10 11.92
C PHE A 25 -21.37 -11.38 12.11
N ASP A 26 -22.21 -10.87 11.21
CA ASP A 26 -23.66 -11.11 11.14
C ASP A 26 -24.04 -11.45 9.68
N GLY A 27 -24.03 -12.75 9.36
CA GLY A 27 -24.27 -13.23 8.01
C GLY A 27 -23.28 -12.59 7.00
N PRO A 28 -23.76 -11.90 5.96
CA PRO A 28 -22.90 -11.31 4.93
C PRO A 28 -22.30 -9.95 5.32
N VAL A 29 -22.45 -9.53 6.58
CA VAL A 29 -21.97 -8.24 7.10
C VAL A 29 -20.92 -8.47 8.18
N ALA A 30 -19.76 -7.87 8.02
CA ALA A 30 -18.75 -7.78 9.07
C ALA A 30 -18.81 -6.40 9.74
N THR A 31 -18.48 -6.35 11.02
CA THR A 31 -18.26 -5.12 11.78
C THR A 31 -16.81 -5.07 12.22
N LEU A 32 -16.12 -3.98 11.87
CA LEU A 32 -14.77 -3.66 12.30
C LEU A 32 -14.85 -2.46 13.25
N ALA A 33 -14.82 -2.74 14.55
CA ALA A 33 -14.92 -1.73 15.59
C ALA A 33 -13.53 -1.26 16.04
N MET A 34 -13.24 0.02 15.86
CA MET A 34 -12.05 0.69 16.36
C MET A 34 -12.17 0.89 17.87
N ASP A 35 -11.37 0.18 18.65
CA ASP A 35 -11.32 0.26 20.10
C ASP A 35 -9.87 0.32 20.57
N VAL A 36 -9.21 1.44 20.28
CA VAL A 36 -7.79 1.61 20.54
C VAL A 36 -7.52 1.50 22.04
N GLN A 37 -6.66 0.56 22.41
CA GLN A 37 -6.03 0.51 23.72
C GLN A 37 -5.04 1.69 23.89
N GLU A 38 -5.29 2.54 24.89
CA GLU A 38 -4.56 3.82 25.05
C GLU A 38 -3.07 3.64 25.38
N ASP A 39 -2.72 2.59 26.12
CA ASP A 39 -1.34 2.21 26.46
C ASP A 39 -0.72 1.23 25.45
N GLY A 40 -1.41 0.94 24.35
CA GLY A 40 -1.00 -0.05 23.35
C GLY A 40 -0.09 0.47 22.24
N GLY A 41 0.44 1.69 22.35
CA GLY A 41 1.24 2.34 21.31
C GLY A 41 2.51 1.56 20.91
N LEU A 42 2.97 1.79 19.68
CA LEU A 42 4.11 1.10 19.07
C LEU A 42 5.43 1.44 19.76
N GLY A 43 5.55 2.66 20.31
CA GLY A 43 6.74 3.12 21.01
C GLY A 43 6.39 3.96 22.25
N PRO A 44 7.38 4.24 23.11
CA PRO A 44 7.16 5.00 24.33
C PRO A 44 6.90 6.50 24.03
N GLY A 45 6.40 7.23 25.02
CA GLY A 45 6.31 8.70 25.00
C GLY A 45 4.93 9.29 24.68
N TYR A 46 3.94 8.47 24.37
CA TYR A 46 2.55 8.91 24.13
C TYR A 46 1.53 7.84 24.51
N GLU A 47 0.30 8.29 24.78
CA GLU A 47 -0.89 7.44 24.93
C GLU A 47 -1.83 7.70 23.75
N LEU A 48 -2.50 6.65 23.28
CA LEU A 48 -3.45 6.67 22.16
C LEU A 48 -4.88 6.98 22.62
N LYS A 49 -5.05 8.09 23.35
CA LYS A 49 -6.36 8.51 23.87
C LYS A 49 -7.36 8.78 22.77
N LEU A 50 -8.64 8.65 23.10
CA LEU A 50 -9.77 9.07 22.24
C LEU A 50 -9.78 8.42 20.84
N ASN A 51 -9.39 7.14 20.73
CA ASN A 51 -9.23 6.48 19.43
C ASN A 51 -8.27 7.25 18.48
N SER A 52 -7.27 7.94 19.02
CA SER A 52 -6.15 8.39 18.19
C SER A 52 -5.28 7.19 17.80
N TYR A 53 -4.57 7.28 16.67
CA TYR A 53 -3.85 6.13 16.13
C TYR A 53 -2.38 6.43 15.81
N ASP A 54 -1.55 5.39 15.92
CA ASP A 54 -0.19 5.35 15.40
C ASP A 54 -0.08 4.29 14.27
N LEU A 55 1.15 3.94 13.89
CA LEU A 55 1.39 2.92 12.87
C LEU A 55 0.89 1.53 13.30
N GLY A 56 0.98 1.16 14.57
CA GLY A 56 0.57 -0.16 15.06
C GLY A 56 -0.93 -0.40 14.90
N VAL A 57 -1.73 0.64 15.17
CA VAL A 57 -3.19 0.61 14.94
C VAL A 57 -3.53 0.37 13.45
N ASP A 58 -2.77 0.97 12.53
CA ASP A 58 -3.01 0.82 11.09
C ASP A 58 -2.46 -0.53 10.56
N VAL A 59 -1.42 -1.09 11.19
CA VAL A 59 -0.94 -2.47 10.93
C VAL A 59 -2.05 -3.47 11.21
N GLU A 60 -2.73 -3.34 12.36
CA GLU A 60 -3.89 -4.18 12.67
C GLU A 60 -5.06 -3.96 11.69
N LEU A 61 -5.34 -2.71 11.30
CA LEU A 61 -6.36 -2.42 10.29
C LEU A 61 -6.03 -3.07 8.94
N SER A 62 -4.79 -2.96 8.48
CA SER A 62 -4.32 -3.58 7.24
C SER A 62 -4.45 -5.11 7.30
N ASP A 63 -4.09 -5.75 8.42
CA ASP A 63 -4.30 -7.19 8.61
C ASP A 63 -5.81 -7.51 8.62
N ALA A 64 -6.64 -6.77 9.33
CA ALA A 64 -8.08 -7.01 9.41
C ALA A 64 -8.76 -6.95 8.03
N VAL A 65 -8.39 -5.98 7.19
CA VAL A 65 -8.84 -5.92 5.78
C VAL A 65 -8.42 -7.18 5.01
N GLN A 66 -7.19 -7.65 5.21
CA GLN A 66 -6.72 -8.89 4.57
C GLN A 66 -7.44 -10.14 5.10
N ARG A 67 -7.74 -10.22 6.40
CA ARG A 67 -8.57 -11.30 6.97
C ARG A 67 -9.96 -11.31 6.34
N LEU A 68 -10.62 -10.15 6.23
CA LEU A 68 -11.94 -10.03 5.63
C LEU A 68 -11.96 -10.42 4.15
N ARG A 69 -10.88 -10.16 3.41
CA ARG A 69 -10.75 -10.54 1.99
C ARG A 69 -10.60 -12.05 1.80
N PHE A 70 -9.74 -12.71 2.58
CA PHE A 70 -9.35 -14.11 2.38
C PHE A 70 -10.07 -15.11 3.28
N GLU A 71 -10.29 -14.78 4.56
CA GLU A 71 -10.87 -15.69 5.55
C GLU A 71 -12.40 -15.64 5.57
N HIS A 72 -12.99 -14.65 4.89
CA HIS A 72 -14.44 -14.36 4.93
C HIS A 72 -15.03 -14.10 3.53
N PRO A 73 -15.11 -15.13 2.67
CA PRO A 73 -15.72 -15.01 1.35
C PRO A 73 -17.22 -14.69 1.41
N GLU A 74 -17.90 -15.00 2.50
CA GLU A 74 -19.32 -14.72 2.71
C GLU A 74 -19.63 -13.22 2.91
N ILE A 75 -18.62 -12.41 3.25
CA ILE A 75 -18.80 -11.02 3.63
C ILE A 75 -18.83 -10.11 2.41
N GLY A 76 -20.02 -9.56 2.13
CA GLY A 76 -20.27 -8.57 1.08
C GLY A 76 -20.18 -7.12 1.54
N ALA A 77 -20.36 -6.84 2.83
CA ALA A 77 -20.24 -5.50 3.38
C ALA A 77 -19.49 -5.46 4.72
N VAL A 78 -18.73 -4.39 4.96
CA VAL A 78 -17.94 -4.16 6.17
C VAL A 78 -18.29 -2.81 6.79
N VAL A 79 -18.81 -2.83 8.01
CA VAL A 79 -19.11 -1.64 8.80
C VAL A 79 -17.89 -1.26 9.64
N ILE A 80 -17.29 -0.11 9.38
CA ILE A 80 -16.30 0.51 10.27
C ILE A 80 -17.05 1.38 11.29
N THR A 81 -16.82 1.14 12.57
CA THR A 81 -17.45 1.89 13.67
C THR A 81 -16.47 2.06 14.82
N SER A 82 -16.84 2.82 15.84
CA SER A 82 -16.06 2.90 17.08
C SER A 82 -16.64 2.00 18.17
N GLY A 83 -15.76 1.29 18.86
CA GLY A 83 -16.06 0.57 20.10
C GLY A 83 -16.17 1.50 21.32
N LYS A 84 -15.84 2.79 21.18
CA LYS A 84 -15.92 3.80 22.24
C LYS A 84 -17.20 4.64 22.11
N GLU A 85 -17.86 4.93 23.23
CA GLU A 85 -19.16 5.62 23.21
C GLU A 85 -19.10 7.11 22.81
N ARG A 86 -17.99 7.78 23.16
CA ARG A 86 -17.90 9.25 23.11
C ARG A 86 -17.10 9.81 21.95
N VAL A 87 -16.47 8.96 21.13
CA VAL A 87 -15.58 9.35 20.04
C VAL A 87 -15.57 8.28 18.97
N PHE A 88 -15.60 8.68 17.71
CA PHE A 88 -15.33 7.77 16.61
C PHE A 88 -13.82 7.55 16.51
N CYS A 89 -13.08 8.60 16.13
CA CYS A 89 -11.63 8.60 16.01
C CYS A 89 -11.12 10.05 16.01
N ALA A 90 -10.08 10.33 16.82
CA ALA A 90 -9.46 11.64 16.92
C ALA A 90 -8.31 11.87 15.91
N GLY A 91 -8.05 10.92 15.02
CA GLY A 91 -7.01 11.02 13.99
C GLY A 91 -5.63 10.52 14.45
N ALA A 92 -4.62 10.80 13.63
CA ALA A 92 -3.24 10.42 13.94
C ALA A 92 -2.79 11.07 15.25
N ASN A 93 -2.13 10.31 16.13
CA ASN A 93 -1.72 10.80 17.43
C ASN A 93 -0.68 11.92 17.30
N ILE A 94 -1.00 13.12 17.80
CA ILE A 94 -0.19 14.32 17.60
C ILE A 94 1.16 14.23 18.34
N ARG A 95 1.18 13.62 19.53
CA ARG A 95 2.44 13.43 20.28
C ARG A 95 3.37 12.47 19.56
N MET A 96 2.84 11.36 19.04
CA MET A 96 3.57 10.44 18.16
C MET A 96 4.17 11.19 16.95
N LEU A 97 3.37 11.99 16.23
CA LEU A 97 3.85 12.75 15.07
C LEU A 97 4.94 13.77 15.44
N SER A 98 4.77 14.46 16.57
CA SER A 98 5.72 15.45 17.06
C SER A 98 7.08 14.84 17.39
N GLN A 99 7.10 13.66 18.02
CA GLN A 99 8.36 13.02 18.43
C GLN A 99 8.99 12.14 17.34
N SER A 100 8.26 11.81 16.28
CA SER A 100 8.74 10.93 15.21
C SER A 100 9.73 11.64 14.28
N PRO A 101 10.79 10.96 13.81
CA PRO A 101 11.67 11.52 12.78
C PRO A 101 10.91 11.71 11.45
N HIS A 102 11.44 12.56 10.57
CA HIS A 102 10.79 12.89 9.30
C HIS A 102 10.51 11.63 8.45
N GLY A 103 11.50 10.75 8.26
CA GLY A 103 11.35 9.52 7.49
C GLY A 103 10.24 8.60 8.03
N PHE A 104 10.10 8.49 9.36
CA PHE A 104 9.02 7.72 9.97
C PHE A 104 7.65 8.32 9.67
N LYS A 105 7.48 9.65 9.79
CA LYS A 105 6.21 10.32 9.43
C LYS A 105 5.82 10.08 7.98
N VAL A 106 6.78 10.17 7.04
CA VAL A 106 6.54 9.90 5.62
C VAL A 106 6.10 8.45 5.40
N ASN A 107 6.78 7.49 6.03
CA ASN A 107 6.42 6.07 5.91
C ASN A 107 5.05 5.76 6.55
N PHE A 108 4.75 6.36 7.71
CA PHE A 108 3.44 6.30 8.34
C PHE A 108 2.34 6.81 7.41
N CYS A 109 2.50 8.00 6.82
CA CYS A 109 1.54 8.52 5.85
C CYS A 109 1.42 7.62 4.62
N LYS A 110 2.53 7.07 4.12
CA LYS A 110 2.50 6.17 2.95
C LYS A 110 1.73 4.88 3.23
N PHE A 111 2.06 4.18 4.32
CA PHE A 111 1.41 2.94 4.69
C PHE A 111 -0.09 3.14 4.97
N THR A 112 -0.44 4.16 5.75
CA THR A 112 -1.84 4.47 6.08
C THR A 112 -2.66 4.85 4.84
N ASN A 113 -2.06 5.54 3.87
CA ASN A 113 -2.66 5.78 2.55
C ASN A 113 -2.87 4.49 1.76
N GLU A 114 -1.88 3.59 1.73
CA GLU A 114 -2.00 2.29 1.06
C GLU A 114 -3.12 1.43 1.68
N THR A 115 -3.26 1.42 3.01
CA THR A 115 -4.38 0.74 3.71
C THR A 115 -5.74 1.31 3.31
N ARG A 116 -5.88 2.64 3.24
CA ARG A 116 -7.12 3.32 2.82
C ARG A 116 -7.44 3.08 1.34
N ASN A 117 -6.42 3.09 0.48
CA ASN A 117 -6.60 2.73 -0.93
C ASN A 117 -7.02 1.25 -1.08
N ALA A 118 -6.54 0.35 -0.21
CA ALA A 118 -6.94 -1.05 -0.21
C ALA A 118 -8.42 -1.25 0.19
N ILE A 119 -9.00 -0.36 0.99
CA ILE A 119 -10.44 -0.35 1.28
C ILE A 119 -11.23 -0.02 0.01
N GLU A 120 -10.82 1.01 -0.72
CA GLU A 120 -11.48 1.43 -1.97
C GLU A 120 -11.33 0.37 -3.08
N ASP A 121 -10.14 -0.22 -3.20
CA ASP A 121 -9.86 -1.36 -4.07
C ASP A 121 -10.75 -2.57 -3.74
N ALA A 122 -11.06 -2.81 -2.46
CA ALA A 122 -11.90 -3.93 -2.06
C ALA A 122 -13.35 -3.77 -2.58
N THR A 123 -13.89 -2.56 -2.50
CA THR A 123 -15.23 -2.28 -3.02
C THR A 123 -15.29 -2.52 -4.52
N VAL A 124 -14.34 -1.97 -5.27
CA VAL A 124 -14.36 -2.02 -6.74
C VAL A 124 -14.08 -3.44 -7.25
N GLU A 125 -13.08 -4.11 -6.69
CA GLU A 125 -12.47 -5.31 -7.29
C GLU A 125 -12.77 -6.59 -6.51
N SER A 126 -12.80 -6.51 -5.17
CA SER A 126 -13.12 -7.65 -4.30
C SER A 126 -14.62 -7.84 -4.09
N ARG A 127 -15.43 -6.87 -4.53
CA ARG A 127 -16.89 -6.78 -4.30
C ARG A 127 -17.26 -6.81 -2.82
N GLN A 128 -16.39 -6.29 -1.96
CA GLN A 128 -16.61 -6.16 -0.52
C GLN A 128 -16.72 -4.68 -0.19
N VAL A 129 -17.95 -4.20 0.03
CA VAL A 129 -18.24 -2.77 0.18
C VAL A 129 -18.02 -2.31 1.61
N TYR A 130 -17.36 -1.17 1.81
CA TYR A 130 -17.13 -0.61 3.14
C TYR A 130 -18.07 0.57 3.41
N LEU A 131 -18.65 0.62 4.60
CA LEU A 131 -19.38 1.78 5.11
C LEU A 131 -18.88 2.18 6.50
N THR A 132 -18.95 3.46 6.83
CA THR A 132 -18.60 3.98 8.15
C THR A 132 -19.84 4.41 8.92
N ALA A 133 -19.94 3.97 10.17
CA ALA A 133 -20.92 4.43 11.14
C ALA A 133 -20.24 5.36 12.17
N ILE A 134 -20.46 6.66 12.02
CA ILE A 134 -19.91 7.68 12.91
C ILE A 134 -20.87 7.91 14.08
N ASN A 135 -20.45 7.46 15.27
CA ASN A 135 -21.22 7.49 16.52
C ASN A 135 -20.70 8.52 17.55
N GLY A 136 -19.76 9.39 17.15
CA GLY A 136 -19.15 10.44 17.96
C GLY A 136 -18.19 11.31 17.13
N PRO A 137 -17.48 12.28 17.73
CA PRO A 137 -16.48 13.09 17.04
C PRO A 137 -15.52 12.28 16.15
N CYS A 138 -15.39 12.71 14.90
CA CYS A 138 -14.61 12.08 13.84
C CYS A 138 -13.69 13.14 13.21
N ALA A 139 -12.45 13.22 13.68
CA ALA A 139 -11.55 14.34 13.41
C ALA A 139 -10.27 13.89 12.69
N GLY A 140 -9.82 14.73 11.76
CA GLY A 140 -8.58 14.55 11.01
C GLY A 140 -8.51 13.16 10.37
N GLY A 141 -7.45 12.42 10.68
CA GLY A 141 -7.25 11.04 10.22
C GLY A 141 -8.41 10.07 10.48
N GLY A 142 -9.28 10.34 11.46
CA GLY A 142 -10.51 9.58 11.68
C GLY A 142 -11.53 9.78 10.57
N TYR A 143 -11.69 11.02 10.10
CA TYR A 143 -12.51 11.32 8.95
C TYR A 143 -11.83 10.90 7.64
N GLU A 144 -10.49 10.94 7.56
CA GLU A 144 -9.75 10.39 6.41
C GLU A 144 -9.96 8.88 6.24
N LEU A 145 -10.11 8.12 7.35
CA LEU A 145 -10.53 6.72 7.30
C LEU A 145 -11.97 6.59 6.81
N ALA A 146 -12.90 7.40 7.33
CA ALA A 146 -14.30 7.39 6.89
C ALA A 146 -14.42 7.71 5.39
N LEU A 147 -13.64 8.68 4.89
CA LEU A 147 -13.56 9.06 3.49
C LEU A 147 -13.11 7.91 2.58
N ALA A 148 -12.35 6.94 3.08
CA ALA A 148 -11.94 5.75 2.32
C ALA A 148 -13.10 4.77 2.09
N THR A 149 -14.18 4.85 2.87
CA THR A 149 -15.38 4.00 2.68
C THR A 149 -16.33 4.55 1.61
N ASP A 150 -17.26 3.72 1.13
CA ASP A 150 -18.22 4.08 0.09
C ASP A 150 -19.42 4.86 0.62
N TRP A 151 -19.76 4.64 1.90
CA TRP A 151 -20.94 5.21 2.52
C TRP A 151 -20.66 5.65 3.96
N ILE A 152 -21.01 6.88 4.32
CA ILE A 152 -20.76 7.45 5.65
C ILE A 152 -22.11 7.84 6.28
N ILE A 153 -22.46 7.17 7.38
CA ILE A 153 -23.66 7.44 8.17
C ILE A 153 -23.23 8.06 9.50
N MET A 154 -23.76 9.23 9.83
CA MET A 154 -23.38 9.98 11.03
C MET A 154 -24.56 10.14 12.00
N ALA A 155 -24.31 9.97 13.29
CA ALA A 155 -25.30 10.28 14.33
C ALA A 155 -25.62 11.79 14.37
N ASP A 156 -26.89 12.11 14.52
CA ASP A 156 -27.40 13.45 14.80
C ASP A 156 -27.84 13.52 16.28
N ASP A 157 -26.90 13.87 17.15
CA ASP A 157 -27.08 13.95 18.61
C ASP A 157 -26.57 15.26 19.22
N GLY A 158 -26.29 16.25 18.37
CA GLY A 158 -25.75 17.54 18.77
C GLY A 158 -24.27 17.52 19.18
N ASN A 159 -23.62 16.36 19.35
CA ASN A 159 -22.20 16.25 19.71
C ASN A 159 -21.33 15.72 18.55
N THR A 160 -21.86 14.78 17.78
CA THR A 160 -21.18 14.12 16.66
C THR A 160 -20.91 15.11 15.52
N ALA A 161 -19.66 15.13 15.06
CA ALA A 161 -19.16 16.02 14.01
C ALA A 161 -18.07 15.33 13.19
N VAL A 162 -17.97 15.69 11.92
CA VAL A 162 -16.78 15.44 11.08
C VAL A 162 -15.93 16.69 11.00
N SER A 163 -14.60 16.56 11.06
CA SER A 163 -13.67 17.71 10.93
C SER A 163 -12.33 17.31 10.30
N LEU A 164 -11.67 18.28 9.67
CA LEU A 164 -10.27 18.20 9.21
C LEU A 164 -9.47 19.37 9.80
N PRO A 165 -9.10 19.31 11.09
CA PRO A 165 -8.50 20.44 11.80
C PRO A 165 -6.97 20.53 11.63
N GLU A 166 -6.37 19.72 10.75
CA GLU A 166 -4.92 19.60 10.58
C GLU A 166 -4.23 20.95 10.26
N VAL A 167 -4.85 21.77 9.41
CA VAL A 167 -4.30 23.08 9.04
C VAL A 167 -4.32 24.04 10.24
N PRO A 168 -5.47 24.33 10.88
CA PRO A 168 -5.53 25.28 12.00
C PRO A 168 -4.83 24.79 13.27
N LEU A 169 -4.93 23.50 13.61
CA LEU A 169 -4.36 22.98 14.87
C LEU A 169 -2.90 22.57 14.76
N LEU A 170 -2.50 21.99 13.63
CA LEU A 170 -1.24 21.24 13.51
C LEU A 170 -0.29 21.85 12.48
N ALA A 171 -0.73 22.88 11.73
CA ALA A 171 0.00 23.48 10.61
C ALA A 171 0.47 22.43 9.58
N VAL A 172 -0.32 21.36 9.38
CA VAL A 172 -0.09 20.31 8.37
C VAL A 172 -1.38 20.04 7.59
N LEU A 173 -1.32 19.16 6.59
CA LEU A 173 -2.48 18.78 5.78
C LEU A 173 -3.14 17.51 6.31
N PRO A 174 -4.44 17.31 5.97
CA PRO A 174 -5.08 15.99 5.90
C PRO A 174 -4.35 15.12 4.86
N GLY A 175 -3.23 14.53 5.29
CA GLY A 175 -2.23 13.89 4.44
C GLY A 175 -2.48 12.40 4.19
N THR A 176 -3.44 11.77 4.86
CA THR A 176 -3.86 10.37 4.58
C THR A 176 -4.97 10.33 3.52
N GLY A 177 -4.80 11.17 2.50
CA GLY A 177 -5.69 11.31 1.35
C GLY A 177 -6.91 12.17 1.59
N GLY A 178 -7.04 12.82 2.75
CA GLY A 178 -8.22 13.60 3.15
C GLY A 178 -8.59 14.67 2.15
N LEU A 179 -7.63 15.55 1.77
CA LEU A 179 -7.90 16.60 0.78
C LEU A 179 -8.28 16.04 -0.59
N THR A 180 -7.59 14.99 -1.02
CA THR A 180 -7.85 14.36 -2.32
C THR A 180 -9.23 13.72 -2.33
N ARG A 181 -9.61 12.94 -1.31
CA ARG A 181 -10.93 12.31 -1.23
C ARG A 181 -12.04 13.34 -1.05
N LEU A 182 -11.80 14.43 -0.33
CA LEU A 182 -12.77 15.51 -0.17
C LEU A 182 -13.18 16.13 -1.53
N VAL A 183 -12.22 16.32 -2.42
CA VAL A 183 -12.46 16.95 -3.73
C VAL A 183 -12.78 15.93 -4.83
N ASP A 184 -12.02 14.85 -4.92
CA ASP A 184 -12.10 13.88 -6.03
C ASP A 184 -13.13 12.79 -5.79
N LYS A 185 -13.40 12.40 -4.52
CA LYS A 185 -14.39 11.37 -4.19
C LYS A 185 -15.72 11.97 -3.74
N ARG A 186 -15.70 12.83 -2.71
CA ARG A 186 -16.90 13.47 -2.15
C ARG A 186 -17.42 14.64 -2.99
N ARG A 187 -16.61 15.14 -3.93
CA ARG A 187 -16.96 16.28 -4.82
C ARG A 187 -17.40 17.52 -4.06
N VAL A 188 -16.83 17.74 -2.86
CA VAL A 188 -17.14 18.94 -2.07
C VAL A 188 -16.62 20.16 -2.81
N ARG A 189 -17.48 21.16 -2.97
CA ARG A 189 -17.13 22.41 -3.64
C ARG A 189 -15.93 23.05 -2.95
N ARG A 190 -14.95 23.51 -3.72
CA ARG A 190 -13.62 23.93 -3.24
C ARG A 190 -13.66 24.94 -2.07
N ASP A 191 -14.54 25.93 -2.12
CA ASP A 191 -14.71 26.94 -1.06
C ASP A 191 -15.31 26.38 0.24
N ARG A 192 -16.22 25.40 0.14
CA ARG A 192 -16.71 24.66 1.31
C ARG A 192 -15.63 23.76 1.90
N ALA A 193 -14.83 23.12 1.03
CA ALA A 193 -13.69 22.33 1.44
C ALA A 193 -12.63 23.19 2.15
N ASP A 194 -12.33 24.38 1.64
CA ASP A 194 -11.44 25.35 2.28
C ASP A 194 -11.93 25.72 3.69
N PHE A 195 -13.17 26.19 3.81
CA PHE A 195 -13.76 26.50 5.12
C PHE A 195 -13.74 25.30 6.07
N PHE A 196 -14.05 24.10 5.56
CA PHE A 196 -14.05 22.87 6.36
C PHE A 196 -12.65 22.50 6.87
N CYS A 197 -11.61 22.68 6.05
CA CYS A 197 -10.22 22.40 6.42
C CYS A 197 -9.55 23.52 7.23
N THR A 198 -10.19 24.68 7.40
CA THR A 198 -9.68 25.80 8.20
C THR A 198 -10.51 26.09 9.44
N THR A 199 -11.38 25.14 9.86
CA THR A 199 -12.25 25.26 11.03
C THR A 199 -12.05 24.05 11.95
N GLU A 200 -11.91 24.26 13.26
CA GLU A 200 -11.58 23.20 14.21
C GLU A 200 -12.82 22.38 14.62
N GLU A 201 -13.96 23.05 14.79
CA GLU A 201 -15.19 22.51 15.39
C GLU A 201 -15.93 21.51 14.47
N GLY A 202 -15.60 21.53 13.17
CA GLY A 202 -16.19 20.65 12.16
C GLY A 202 -17.62 20.98 11.77
N VAL A 203 -18.26 20.03 11.10
CA VAL A 203 -19.64 20.13 10.58
C VAL A 203 -20.49 19.00 11.16
N ARG A 204 -21.72 19.35 11.56
CA ARG A 204 -22.69 18.48 12.24
C ARG A 204 -24.01 18.44 11.47
N GLY A 205 -24.81 17.42 11.78
CA GLY A 205 -26.20 17.29 11.34
C GLY A 205 -26.40 17.49 9.84
N LYS A 206 -27.56 18.03 9.45
CA LYS A 206 -27.97 18.18 8.04
C LYS A 206 -26.95 18.90 7.16
N ARG A 207 -26.20 19.86 7.71
CA ARG A 207 -25.15 20.60 6.97
C ARG A 207 -24.06 19.66 6.44
N ALA A 208 -23.74 18.58 7.16
CA ALA A 208 -22.75 17.60 6.71
C ALA A 208 -23.20 16.89 5.42
N VAL A 209 -24.49 16.55 5.32
CA VAL A 209 -25.09 15.96 4.12
C VAL A 209 -25.19 16.99 2.99
N GLU A 210 -25.70 18.19 3.27
CA GLU A 210 -25.83 19.28 2.28
C GLU A 210 -24.50 19.68 1.63
N TRP A 211 -23.39 19.46 2.34
CA TRP A 211 -22.04 19.74 1.84
C TRP A 211 -21.37 18.54 1.19
N GLY A 212 -21.98 17.36 1.23
CA GLY A 212 -21.42 16.12 0.68
C GLY A 212 -20.35 15.49 1.57
N LEU A 213 -20.23 15.91 2.84
CA LEU A 213 -19.23 15.37 3.78
C LEU A 213 -19.62 13.97 4.27
N VAL A 214 -20.89 13.73 4.49
CA VAL A 214 -21.45 12.41 4.82
C VAL A 214 -22.64 12.12 3.92
N ASP A 215 -23.04 10.86 3.82
CA ASP A 215 -24.15 10.45 2.96
C ASP A 215 -25.48 10.54 3.70
N GLU A 216 -25.50 10.20 4.98
CA GLU A 216 -26.70 10.21 5.81
C GLU A 216 -26.42 10.75 7.21
N VAL A 217 -27.40 11.45 7.77
CA VAL A 217 -27.45 11.77 9.21
C VAL A 217 -28.73 11.23 9.79
N VAL A 218 -28.63 10.56 10.94
CA VAL A 218 -29.78 9.89 11.58
C VAL A 218 -29.75 10.10 13.09
N PRO A 219 -30.91 10.16 13.78
CA PRO A 219 -30.94 10.23 15.23
C PRO A 219 -30.10 9.09 15.83
N ARG A 220 -29.32 9.39 16.89
CA ARG A 220 -28.42 8.41 17.52
C ARG A 220 -29.12 7.10 17.91
N SER A 221 -30.38 7.18 18.33
CA SER A 221 -31.21 6.02 18.68
C SER A 221 -31.51 5.08 17.52
N ARG A 222 -31.45 5.57 16.27
CA ARG A 222 -31.70 4.79 15.05
C ARG A 222 -30.42 4.42 14.29
N LEU A 223 -29.24 4.88 14.74
CA LEU A 223 -27.99 4.65 14.03
C LEU A 223 -27.73 3.16 13.75
N ALA A 224 -27.87 2.31 14.76
CA ALA A 224 -27.62 0.87 14.62
C ALA A 224 -28.60 0.21 13.62
N GLU A 225 -29.89 0.56 13.68
CA GLU A 225 -30.92 0.07 12.77
C GLU A 225 -30.60 0.44 11.31
N VAL A 226 -30.31 1.72 11.06
CA VAL A 226 -30.06 2.23 9.70
C VAL A 226 -28.75 1.68 9.13
N VAL A 227 -27.70 1.61 9.96
CA VAL A 227 -26.41 1.01 9.55
C VAL A 227 -26.59 -0.45 9.17
N ALA A 228 -27.31 -1.23 9.99
CA ALA A 228 -27.57 -2.65 9.68
C ALA A 228 -28.39 -2.83 8.40
N ALA A 229 -29.42 -1.98 8.19
CA ALA A 229 -30.22 -2.01 6.97
C ALA A 229 -29.37 -1.67 5.73
N ARG A 230 -28.57 -0.60 5.79
CA ARG A 230 -27.70 -0.19 4.69
C ARG A 230 -26.61 -1.23 4.40
N ALA A 231 -26.00 -1.81 5.43
CA ALA A 231 -24.99 -2.85 5.28
C ALA A 231 -25.55 -4.08 4.57
N ARG A 232 -26.77 -4.54 4.93
CA ARG A 232 -27.44 -5.65 4.25
C ARG A 232 -27.79 -5.32 2.79
N GLU A 233 -28.23 -4.09 2.52
CA GLU A 233 -28.50 -3.64 1.16
C GLU A 233 -27.23 -3.66 0.29
N LEU A 234 -26.11 -3.17 0.82
CA LEU A 234 -24.82 -3.18 0.12
C LEU A 234 -24.30 -4.60 -0.07
N ALA A 235 -24.40 -5.44 0.96
CA ALA A 235 -24.00 -6.84 0.90
C ALA A 235 -24.80 -7.63 -0.14
N ALA A 236 -26.08 -7.31 -0.36
CA ALA A 236 -26.91 -7.96 -1.37
C ALA A 236 -26.47 -7.70 -2.83
N ARG A 237 -25.56 -6.74 -3.06
CA ARG A 237 -25.02 -6.40 -4.40
C ARG A 237 -23.71 -7.12 -4.73
N THR A 238 -23.16 -7.89 -3.78
CA THR A 238 -21.90 -8.61 -3.96
C THR A 238 -22.06 -9.82 -4.86
N ASP A 239 -20.99 -10.21 -5.56
CA ASP A 239 -20.88 -11.51 -6.24
C ASP A 239 -20.09 -12.54 -5.39
N ARG A 240 -19.65 -12.15 -4.19
CA ARG A 240 -18.87 -13.03 -3.32
C ARG A 240 -19.73 -14.21 -2.85
N PRO A 241 -19.16 -15.43 -2.78
CA PRO A 241 -19.95 -16.62 -2.55
C PRO A 241 -20.37 -16.77 -1.07
N PRO A 242 -21.68 -16.80 -0.76
CA PRO A 242 -22.18 -16.76 0.61
C PRO A 242 -21.90 -18.03 1.43
N ASN A 243 -21.63 -19.16 0.76
CA ASN A 243 -21.41 -20.47 1.39
C ASN A 243 -20.00 -21.02 1.15
N ALA A 244 -19.08 -20.20 0.61
CA ALA A 244 -17.70 -20.65 0.43
C ALA A 244 -16.99 -20.72 1.78
N ARG A 245 -16.04 -21.65 1.89
CA ARG A 245 -15.15 -21.72 3.04
C ARG A 245 -14.02 -20.71 2.86
N GLY A 246 -13.78 -19.86 3.85
CA GLY A 246 -12.64 -18.96 3.85
C GLY A 246 -11.29 -19.68 3.88
N LEU A 247 -10.28 -19.00 3.33
CA LEU A 247 -8.89 -19.44 3.34
C LEU A 247 -8.18 -18.79 4.52
N ARG A 248 -7.84 -19.59 5.54
CA ARG A 248 -7.06 -19.13 6.70
C ARG A 248 -5.67 -18.66 6.25
N LEU A 249 -5.32 -17.42 6.58
CA LEU A 249 -3.97 -16.88 6.38
C LEU A 249 -3.08 -17.33 7.55
N VAL A 250 -2.32 -18.41 7.35
CA VAL A 250 -1.41 -18.94 8.38
C VAL A 250 -0.31 -17.92 8.70
N PRO A 251 0.23 -17.87 9.95
CA PRO A 251 1.32 -16.96 10.29
C PRO A 251 2.46 -16.99 9.26
N LEU A 252 3.00 -15.80 8.94
CA LEU A 252 4.09 -15.67 7.98
C LEU A 252 5.43 -15.95 8.66
N GLU A 253 6.08 -17.03 8.23
CA GLU A 253 7.43 -17.37 8.70
C GLU A 253 8.46 -16.45 8.05
N ARG A 254 9.24 -15.76 8.90
CA ARG A 254 10.36 -14.90 8.51
C ARG A 254 11.52 -15.15 9.44
N THR A 255 12.67 -15.50 8.88
CA THR A 255 13.94 -15.56 9.63
C THR A 255 14.78 -14.33 9.33
N VAL A 256 15.29 -13.69 10.37
CA VAL A 256 16.29 -12.61 10.25
C VAL A 256 17.56 -13.06 10.96
N ALA A 257 18.67 -13.14 10.24
CA ALA A 257 19.96 -13.56 10.76
C ALA A 257 21.07 -12.65 10.22
N GLY A 258 21.56 -11.74 11.06
CA GLY A 258 22.49 -10.69 10.63
C GLY A 258 21.88 -9.84 9.52
N ASP A 259 22.57 -9.82 8.38
CA ASP A 259 22.16 -9.08 7.19
C ASP A 259 21.24 -9.87 6.23
N ALA A 260 20.83 -11.08 6.62
CA ALA A 260 19.94 -11.90 5.81
C ALA A 260 18.50 -11.91 6.36
N ILE A 261 17.53 -11.69 5.47
CA ILE A 261 16.10 -11.87 5.72
C ILE A 261 15.58 -12.95 4.78
N ARG A 262 14.95 -14.01 5.31
CA ARG A 262 14.54 -15.18 4.53
C ARG A 262 13.10 -15.58 4.81
N TYR A 263 12.42 -15.95 3.73
CA TYR A 263 11.09 -16.54 3.66
C TYR A 263 11.15 -17.82 2.80
N GLY A 264 10.00 -18.40 2.42
CA GLY A 264 9.95 -19.60 1.59
C GLY A 264 10.32 -19.36 0.12
N HIS A 265 9.87 -18.24 -0.45
CA HIS A 265 10.05 -17.85 -1.84
C HIS A 265 10.80 -16.52 -2.02
N VAL A 266 10.99 -15.75 -0.95
CA VAL A 266 11.75 -14.49 -1.00
C VAL A 266 12.95 -14.55 -0.06
N ALA A 267 14.08 -14.03 -0.50
CA ALA A 267 15.26 -13.80 0.32
C ALA A 267 15.83 -12.41 0.05
N CYS A 268 16.43 -11.80 1.07
CA CYS A 268 17.10 -10.52 0.97
C CYS A 268 18.43 -10.58 1.72
N GLU A 269 19.52 -10.22 1.05
CA GLU A 269 20.83 -10.01 1.66
C GLU A 269 21.12 -8.51 1.66
N LEU A 270 21.43 -7.96 2.83
CA LEU A 270 21.66 -6.53 3.02
C LEU A 270 23.16 -6.24 2.98
N ASP A 271 23.59 -5.44 2.03
CA ASP A 271 24.90 -4.81 2.04
C ASP A 271 24.77 -3.40 2.61
N ARG A 272 24.88 -3.29 3.93
CA ARG A 272 24.73 -2.02 4.63
C ARG A 272 25.84 -1.03 4.32
N THR A 273 27.04 -1.53 4.02
CA THR A 273 28.18 -0.70 3.63
C THR A 273 27.93 0.00 2.30
N ARG A 274 27.30 -0.70 1.34
CA ARG A 274 26.94 -0.13 0.03
C ARG A 274 25.52 0.44 -0.04
N GLY A 275 24.71 0.26 1.02
CA GLY A 275 23.31 0.69 1.03
C GLY A 275 22.43 -0.10 0.04
N ILE A 276 22.73 -1.38 -0.19
CA ILE A 276 22.06 -2.23 -1.19
C ILE A 276 21.29 -3.37 -0.51
N ALA A 277 20.06 -3.62 -0.94
CA ALA A 277 19.31 -4.83 -0.65
C ALA A 277 19.30 -5.74 -1.90
N LEU A 278 19.94 -6.91 -1.81
CA LEU A 278 19.91 -7.93 -2.86
C LEU A 278 18.72 -8.86 -2.61
N ILE A 279 17.65 -8.69 -3.37
CA ILE A 279 16.38 -9.42 -3.20
C ILE A 279 16.29 -10.52 -4.27
N THR A 280 16.22 -11.77 -3.82
CA THR A 280 16.02 -12.93 -4.70
C THR A 280 14.61 -13.47 -4.53
N VAL A 281 13.88 -13.57 -5.63
CA VAL A 281 12.52 -14.12 -5.68
C VAL A 281 12.53 -15.47 -6.41
N ALA A 282 12.17 -16.53 -5.70
CA ALA A 282 12.09 -17.87 -6.26
C ALA A 282 10.75 -18.08 -6.99
N GLY A 283 10.84 -18.54 -8.23
CA GLY A 283 9.70 -19.12 -8.95
C GLY A 283 9.20 -20.39 -8.26
N PRO A 284 8.02 -20.90 -8.68
CA PRO A 284 7.45 -22.11 -8.11
C PRO A 284 8.35 -23.32 -8.39
N ALA A 285 8.42 -24.25 -7.43
CA ALA A 285 9.22 -25.48 -7.58
C ALA A 285 8.48 -26.59 -8.35
N ALA A 286 7.16 -26.57 -8.33
CA ALA A 286 6.28 -27.57 -8.94
C ALA A 286 5.25 -26.91 -9.87
N SER A 287 4.62 -27.72 -10.72
CA SER A 287 3.49 -27.29 -11.56
C SER A 287 2.33 -26.72 -10.73
N PRO A 288 1.51 -25.81 -11.29
CA PRO A 288 0.31 -25.34 -10.62
C PRO A 288 -0.65 -26.49 -10.34
N PRO A 289 -1.51 -26.35 -9.30
CA PRO A 289 -2.53 -27.36 -9.02
C PRO A 289 -3.65 -27.33 -10.06
N ASP A 290 -4.54 -28.33 -10.03
CA ASP A 290 -5.64 -28.45 -10.98
C ASP A 290 -6.72 -27.37 -10.77
N GLY A 291 -6.56 -26.27 -11.50
CA GLY A 291 -7.49 -25.13 -11.54
C GLY A 291 -7.77 -24.48 -10.19
N ALA A 292 -8.90 -23.77 -10.11
CA ALA A 292 -9.31 -23.11 -8.87
C ALA A 292 -9.45 -24.06 -7.65
N PRO A 293 -10.11 -25.25 -7.74
CA PRO A 293 -10.22 -26.14 -6.59
C PRO A 293 -8.88 -26.56 -6.01
N GLY A 294 -7.89 -26.77 -6.88
CA GLY A 294 -6.51 -27.03 -6.48
C GLY A 294 -5.86 -25.86 -5.74
N ALA A 295 -6.08 -24.62 -6.21
CA ALA A 295 -5.62 -23.42 -5.52
C ALA A 295 -6.25 -23.27 -4.12
N HIS A 296 -7.57 -23.52 -4.00
CA HIS A 296 -8.28 -23.56 -2.70
C HIS A 296 -7.66 -24.60 -1.76
N ALA A 297 -7.35 -25.80 -2.26
CA ALA A 297 -6.78 -26.89 -1.45
C ALA A 297 -5.38 -26.56 -0.92
N GLN A 298 -4.56 -25.83 -1.68
CA GLN A 298 -3.23 -25.40 -1.23
C GLN A 298 -3.28 -24.28 -0.18
N GLY A 299 -4.39 -23.55 -0.08
CA GLY A 299 -4.58 -22.53 0.95
C GLY A 299 -3.47 -21.46 0.90
N SER A 300 -2.95 -21.07 2.06
CA SER A 300 -1.86 -20.09 2.18
C SER A 300 -0.55 -20.50 1.49
N SER A 301 -0.38 -21.79 1.17
CA SER A 301 0.82 -22.30 0.48
C SER A 301 0.71 -22.24 -1.04
N PHE A 302 -0.45 -21.82 -1.59
CA PHE A 302 -0.58 -21.55 -3.02
C PHE A 302 0.44 -20.49 -3.44
N TRP A 303 1.39 -20.86 -4.31
CA TRP A 303 2.60 -20.07 -4.57
C TRP A 303 2.37 -18.57 -4.82
N PRO A 304 1.41 -18.13 -5.67
CA PRO A 304 1.20 -16.71 -5.91
C PRO A 304 0.74 -15.96 -4.65
N LEU A 305 -0.04 -16.60 -3.77
CA LEU A 305 -0.45 -16.04 -2.48
C LEU A 305 0.71 -15.97 -1.50
N ALA A 306 1.49 -17.06 -1.38
CA ALA A 306 2.67 -17.10 -0.52
C ALA A 306 3.67 -16.02 -0.94
N LEU A 307 3.98 -15.92 -2.24
CA LEU A 307 4.84 -14.90 -2.80
C LEU A 307 4.35 -13.47 -2.49
N ALA A 308 3.07 -13.18 -2.72
CA ALA A 308 2.51 -11.84 -2.46
C ALA A 308 2.71 -11.44 -1.00
N ARG A 309 2.46 -12.35 -0.06
CA ARG A 309 2.58 -12.12 1.38
C ARG A 309 4.02 -11.90 1.82
N GLU A 310 4.94 -12.74 1.35
CA GLU A 310 6.36 -12.66 1.68
C GLU A 310 7.00 -11.39 1.10
N LEU A 311 6.67 -11.05 -0.15
CA LEU A 311 7.18 -9.85 -0.79
C LEU A 311 6.61 -8.58 -0.15
N ASP A 312 5.31 -8.55 0.19
CA ASP A 312 4.72 -7.39 0.89
C ASP A 312 5.38 -7.18 2.26
N ASP A 313 5.57 -8.24 3.06
CA ASP A 313 6.25 -8.14 4.36
C ASP A 313 7.69 -7.66 4.21
N LEU A 314 8.45 -8.16 3.22
CA LEU A 314 9.80 -7.67 2.96
C LEU A 314 9.81 -6.19 2.56
N VAL A 315 8.93 -5.77 1.64
CA VAL A 315 8.84 -4.38 1.20
C VAL A 315 8.53 -3.44 2.38
N LEU A 316 7.58 -3.82 3.23
CA LEU A 316 7.22 -3.06 4.43
C LEU A 316 8.36 -3.04 5.45
N HIS A 317 9.04 -4.17 5.63
CA HIS A 317 10.21 -4.29 6.49
C HIS A 317 11.34 -3.35 6.05
N LEU A 318 11.74 -3.42 4.78
CA LEU A 318 12.84 -2.62 4.24
C LEU A 318 12.50 -1.12 4.24
N ARG A 319 11.26 -0.75 3.87
CA ARG A 319 10.82 0.67 3.90
C ARG A 319 10.95 1.30 5.28
N THR A 320 10.60 0.52 6.32
CA THR A 320 10.41 1.04 7.67
C THR A 320 11.65 0.90 8.53
N ASN A 321 12.33 -0.24 8.42
CA ASN A 321 13.44 -0.61 9.31
C ASN A 321 14.82 -0.37 8.66
N GLU A 322 14.90 -0.26 7.33
CA GLU A 322 16.16 -0.15 6.59
C GLU A 322 16.22 1.17 5.80
N ALA A 323 16.27 2.29 6.54
CA ALA A 323 16.24 3.64 5.98
C ALA A 323 17.46 3.99 5.12
N GLU A 324 18.63 3.46 5.49
CA GLU A 324 19.92 3.73 4.81
C GLU A 324 20.17 2.78 3.62
N VAL A 325 19.39 1.72 3.49
CA VAL A 325 19.48 0.79 2.35
C VAL A 325 18.62 1.35 1.21
N GLY A 326 19.24 2.25 0.43
CA GLY A 326 18.60 3.08 -0.59
C GLY A 326 18.34 2.41 -1.95
N VAL A 327 19.06 1.33 -2.26
CA VAL A 327 18.99 0.64 -3.57
C VAL A 327 18.52 -0.80 -3.38
N TRP A 328 17.45 -1.18 -4.06
CA TRP A 328 16.93 -2.55 -4.08
C TRP A 328 17.24 -3.20 -5.43
N VAL A 329 17.85 -4.37 -5.39
CA VAL A 329 18.26 -5.11 -6.57
C VAL A 329 17.50 -6.43 -6.60
N PHE A 330 16.60 -6.57 -7.55
CA PHE A 330 15.79 -7.77 -7.72
C PHE A 330 16.46 -8.76 -8.67
N ARG A 331 16.45 -10.02 -8.24
CA ARG A 331 16.83 -11.21 -9.01
C ARG A 331 15.71 -12.23 -8.90
N THR A 332 15.63 -13.12 -9.87
CA THR A 332 14.75 -14.29 -9.80
C THR A 332 15.55 -15.56 -9.98
N VAL A 333 15.02 -16.68 -9.50
CA VAL A 333 15.56 -18.02 -9.73
C VAL A 333 14.42 -19.00 -9.96
N GLY A 334 14.53 -19.89 -10.93
CA GLY A 334 13.50 -20.91 -11.19
C GLY A 334 13.29 -21.20 -12.67
N ARG A 335 12.11 -21.70 -13.02
CA ARG A 335 11.74 -22.10 -14.38
C ARG A 335 10.63 -21.20 -14.93
N ALA A 336 10.86 -20.59 -16.08
CA ALA A 336 9.92 -19.70 -16.77
C ALA A 336 8.57 -20.38 -17.04
N GLU A 337 8.60 -21.64 -17.46
CA GLU A 337 7.40 -22.41 -17.85
C GLU A 337 6.46 -22.63 -16.66
N LEU A 338 7.00 -22.75 -15.45
CA LEU A 338 6.15 -22.90 -14.27
C LEU A 338 5.50 -21.58 -13.88
N VAL A 339 6.23 -20.46 -13.95
CA VAL A 339 5.67 -19.14 -13.67
C VAL A 339 4.54 -18.83 -14.66
N GLU A 340 4.77 -19.10 -15.95
CA GLU A 340 3.74 -18.98 -16.99
C GLU A 340 2.52 -19.87 -16.72
N ALA A 341 2.73 -21.11 -16.27
CA ALA A 341 1.62 -22.01 -15.96
C ALA A 341 0.77 -21.51 -14.78
N TYR A 342 1.39 -20.92 -13.74
CA TYR A 342 0.64 -20.28 -12.66
C TYR A 342 -0.11 -19.03 -13.13
N ASP A 343 0.52 -18.19 -13.96
CA ASP A 343 -0.15 -17.03 -14.55
C ASP A 343 -1.37 -17.42 -15.37
N ARG A 344 -1.27 -18.51 -16.15
CA ARG A 344 -2.39 -19.07 -16.91
C ARG A 344 -3.53 -19.52 -15.99
N LEU A 345 -3.22 -20.24 -14.91
CA LEU A 345 -4.23 -20.62 -13.90
C LEU A 345 -4.93 -19.38 -13.33
N LEU A 346 -4.18 -18.33 -12.97
CA LEU A 346 -4.75 -17.09 -12.44
C LEU A 346 -5.64 -16.39 -13.47
N ALA A 347 -5.26 -16.38 -14.75
CA ALA A 347 -6.02 -15.76 -15.83
C ALA A 347 -7.31 -16.53 -16.17
N ASP A 348 -7.22 -17.85 -16.26
CA ASP A 348 -8.33 -18.76 -16.60
C ASP A 348 -9.39 -18.82 -15.51
N HIS A 349 -8.98 -18.66 -14.24
CA HIS A 349 -9.87 -18.72 -13.08
C HIS A 349 -10.07 -17.37 -12.38
N ARG A 350 -9.86 -16.25 -13.08
CA ARG A 350 -9.93 -14.89 -12.52
C ARG A 350 -11.25 -14.52 -11.83
N ASP A 351 -12.34 -15.22 -12.16
CA ASP A 351 -13.68 -15.00 -11.61
C ASP A 351 -13.94 -15.84 -10.34
N ASP A 352 -13.11 -16.84 -10.03
CA ASP A 352 -13.12 -17.50 -8.73
C ASP A 352 -12.70 -16.50 -7.65
N TRP A 353 -13.44 -16.45 -6.54
CA TRP A 353 -13.26 -15.42 -5.51
C TRP A 353 -11.86 -15.44 -4.90
N LEU A 354 -11.27 -16.63 -4.69
CA LEU A 354 -9.95 -16.74 -4.08
C LEU A 354 -8.88 -16.35 -5.10
N VAL A 355 -8.96 -16.89 -6.32
CA VAL A 355 -8.02 -16.53 -7.39
C VAL A 355 -8.04 -15.02 -7.65
N ARG A 356 -9.23 -14.41 -7.65
CA ARG A 356 -9.40 -12.95 -7.70
C ARG A 356 -8.67 -12.24 -6.57
N GLU A 357 -8.89 -12.62 -5.31
CA GLU A 357 -8.20 -12.00 -4.17
C GLU A 357 -6.68 -12.15 -4.23
N VAL A 358 -6.17 -13.31 -4.67
CA VAL A 358 -4.74 -13.54 -4.85
C VAL A 358 -4.16 -12.58 -5.90
N ARG A 359 -4.81 -12.43 -7.06
CA ARG A 359 -4.41 -11.45 -8.09
C ARG A 359 -4.43 -10.02 -7.56
N LEU A 360 -5.45 -9.66 -6.79
CA LEU A 360 -5.57 -8.33 -6.20
C LEU A 360 -4.50 -8.07 -5.12
N TYR A 361 -4.11 -9.09 -4.35
CA TYR A 361 -3.01 -8.96 -3.40
C TYR A 361 -1.68 -8.72 -4.15
N LEU A 362 -1.37 -9.53 -5.16
CA LEU A 362 -0.21 -9.28 -6.03
C LEU A 362 -0.21 -7.87 -6.63
N LYS A 363 -1.35 -7.41 -7.15
CA LYS A 363 -1.53 -6.03 -7.64
C LYS A 363 -1.13 -5.00 -6.58
N ARG A 364 -1.67 -5.11 -5.36
CA ARG A 364 -1.39 -4.15 -4.28
C ARG A 364 0.08 -4.20 -3.85
N THR A 365 0.66 -5.39 -3.71
CA THR A 365 2.08 -5.56 -3.38
C THR A 365 2.98 -4.91 -4.44
N LEU A 366 2.70 -5.14 -5.73
CA LEU A 366 3.43 -4.54 -6.83
C LEU A 366 3.25 -3.01 -6.87
N LYS A 367 2.04 -2.49 -6.63
CA LYS A 367 1.81 -1.03 -6.51
C LYS A 367 2.70 -0.37 -5.45
N ARG A 368 3.01 -1.07 -4.36
CA ARG A 368 3.96 -0.56 -3.34
C ARG A 368 5.37 -0.39 -3.91
N LEU A 369 5.80 -1.19 -4.87
CA LEU A 369 7.11 -1.00 -5.50
C LEU A 369 7.16 0.37 -6.20
N ASP A 370 6.13 0.73 -6.98
CA ASP A 370 6.14 1.97 -7.76
C ASP A 370 6.27 3.24 -6.89
N VAL A 371 5.61 3.25 -5.72
CA VAL A 371 5.58 4.40 -4.78
C VAL A 371 6.63 4.29 -3.66
N THR A 372 7.52 3.29 -3.73
CA THR A 372 8.62 3.17 -2.77
C THR A 372 9.66 4.26 -3.00
N SER A 373 10.23 4.81 -1.92
CA SER A 373 11.29 5.83 -1.98
C SER A 373 12.66 5.17 -1.93
N ARG A 374 12.89 4.26 -2.89
CA ARG A 374 14.11 3.48 -3.08
C ARG A 374 14.34 3.33 -4.56
N SER A 375 15.60 3.40 -4.97
CA SER A 375 15.97 3.03 -6.34
C SER A 375 15.80 1.53 -6.51
N MET A 376 15.27 1.09 -7.65
CA MET A 376 15.04 -0.31 -7.96
C MET A 376 15.76 -0.71 -9.23
N PHE A 377 16.55 -1.77 -9.15
CA PHE A 377 17.30 -2.35 -10.26
C PHE A 377 16.90 -3.82 -10.41
N THR A 378 16.90 -4.35 -11.62
CA THR A 378 16.83 -5.80 -11.86
C THR A 378 18.05 -6.29 -12.59
N LEU A 379 18.56 -7.45 -12.15
CA LEU A 379 19.66 -8.17 -12.79
C LEU A 379 19.12 -9.48 -13.35
N ILE A 380 19.10 -9.58 -14.67
CA ILE A 380 18.56 -10.70 -15.43
C ILE A 380 19.74 -11.55 -15.91
N GLU A 381 20.02 -12.60 -15.16
CA GLU A 381 21.19 -13.47 -15.33
C GLU A 381 20.76 -14.91 -15.69
N PRO A 382 21.65 -15.74 -16.25
CA PRO A 382 21.38 -17.16 -16.51
C PRO A 382 20.79 -17.89 -15.30
N GLY A 383 19.67 -18.59 -15.51
CA GLY A 383 18.91 -19.28 -14.46
C GLY A 383 17.87 -18.41 -13.73
N SER A 384 17.72 -17.15 -14.11
CA SER A 384 16.57 -16.33 -13.72
C SER A 384 15.29 -16.74 -14.44
N CYS A 385 14.14 -16.33 -13.92
CA CYS A 385 12.81 -16.64 -14.46
C CYS A 385 11.89 -15.41 -14.45
N PHE A 386 12.36 -14.31 -15.04
CA PHE A 386 11.57 -13.08 -15.22
C PHE A 386 10.49 -13.28 -16.28
N THR A 387 9.45 -14.00 -15.87
CA THR A 387 8.30 -14.38 -16.69
C THR A 387 7.03 -13.84 -16.06
N GLY A 388 6.17 -13.22 -16.86
CA GLY A 388 4.80 -12.90 -16.45
C GLY A 388 4.72 -12.09 -15.15
N THR A 389 4.09 -12.63 -14.11
CA THR A 389 4.04 -11.99 -12.78
C THR A 389 5.41 -11.59 -12.24
N LEU A 390 6.45 -12.40 -12.43
CA LEU A 390 7.81 -12.04 -11.98
C LEU A 390 8.49 -11.02 -12.89
N LEU A 391 8.08 -10.91 -14.16
CA LEU A 391 8.55 -9.87 -15.07
C LEU A 391 8.09 -8.47 -14.64
N GLU A 392 7.02 -8.35 -13.84
CA GLU A 392 6.61 -7.06 -13.26
C GLU A 392 7.72 -6.43 -12.40
N LEU A 393 8.64 -7.21 -11.83
CA LEU A 393 9.79 -6.67 -11.10
C LEU A 393 10.75 -5.90 -12.03
N VAL A 394 10.93 -6.38 -13.27
CA VAL A 394 11.72 -5.69 -14.31
C VAL A 394 11.01 -4.43 -14.76
N LEU A 395 9.69 -4.53 -14.97
CA LEU A 395 8.89 -3.41 -15.43
C LEU A 395 8.70 -2.32 -14.36
N ALA A 396 8.79 -2.67 -13.07
CA ALA A 396 8.75 -1.74 -11.95
C ALA A 396 10.10 -1.08 -11.66
N ALA A 397 11.21 -1.70 -12.08
CA ALA A 397 12.55 -1.21 -11.81
C ALA A 397 12.85 0.10 -12.57
N ASP A 398 13.64 0.97 -11.94
CA ASP A 398 14.16 2.17 -12.61
C ASP A 398 15.12 1.79 -13.74
N ARG A 399 15.86 0.68 -13.56
CA ARG A 399 16.75 0.11 -14.57
C ARG A 399 16.75 -1.41 -14.54
N ALA A 400 16.83 -2.01 -15.73
CA ALA A 400 16.97 -3.44 -15.90
C ALA A 400 18.22 -3.75 -16.73
N TYR A 401 19.12 -4.57 -16.17
CA TYR A 401 20.30 -5.09 -16.84
C TYR A 401 20.10 -6.56 -17.14
N MET A 402 20.33 -6.96 -18.39
CA MET A 402 20.18 -8.34 -18.85
C MET A 402 21.45 -8.84 -19.51
N LEU A 403 22.02 -9.93 -19.01
CA LEU A 403 23.29 -10.42 -19.53
C LEU A 403 23.10 -10.93 -20.95
N ASP A 404 23.87 -10.40 -21.90
CA ASP A 404 23.91 -10.94 -23.26
C ASP A 404 24.79 -12.19 -23.31
N GLY A 405 24.16 -13.34 -23.59
CA GLY A 405 24.82 -14.64 -23.56
C GLY A 405 24.95 -15.24 -22.16
N THR A 406 26.14 -15.77 -21.84
CA THR A 406 26.43 -16.54 -20.61
C THR A 406 27.74 -16.10 -20.00
N ARG A 407 27.90 -16.19 -18.67
CA ARG A 407 29.20 -15.94 -18.04
C ARG A 407 30.22 -17.02 -18.45
N ARG A 408 31.50 -16.65 -18.55
CA ARG A 408 32.58 -17.62 -18.79
C ARG A 408 32.56 -18.73 -17.74
N ALA A 409 32.61 -19.99 -18.19
CA ALA A 409 32.51 -21.21 -17.37
C ALA A 409 31.12 -21.53 -16.79
N GLU A 410 30.06 -20.83 -17.20
CA GLU A 410 28.69 -21.16 -16.82
C GLU A 410 28.02 -22.06 -17.88
N ALA A 411 27.44 -23.19 -17.45
CA ALA A 411 26.76 -24.14 -18.34
C ALA A 411 25.25 -23.86 -18.52
N ARG A 412 24.72 -22.86 -17.81
CA ARG A 412 23.30 -22.49 -17.91
C ARG A 412 23.03 -21.77 -19.24
N PRO A 413 21.85 -21.95 -19.86
CA PRO A 413 21.50 -21.21 -21.06
C PRO A 413 21.46 -19.69 -20.78
N PRO A 414 21.62 -18.85 -21.82
CA PRO A 414 21.41 -17.41 -21.69
C PRO A 414 20.09 -17.07 -21.00
N ALA A 415 20.07 -15.96 -20.28
CA ALA A 415 18.86 -15.48 -19.63
C ALA A 415 17.81 -15.10 -20.69
N THR A 416 16.54 -15.32 -20.37
CA THR A 416 15.41 -14.83 -21.18
C THR A 416 14.39 -14.11 -20.30
N VAL A 417 13.60 -13.24 -20.92
CA VAL A 417 12.36 -12.72 -20.32
C VAL A 417 11.17 -13.20 -21.14
N ARG A 418 10.02 -13.41 -20.49
CA ARG A 418 8.81 -13.92 -21.16
C ARG A 418 7.58 -13.16 -20.69
N LEU A 419 6.84 -12.59 -21.64
CA LEU A 419 5.56 -11.93 -21.37
C LEU A 419 4.44 -12.97 -21.20
N THR A 420 3.50 -12.69 -20.30
CA THR A 420 2.23 -13.43 -20.16
C THR A 420 1.06 -12.46 -20.18
N GLU A 421 -0.17 -12.97 -20.20
CA GLU A 421 -1.39 -12.13 -20.04
C GLU A 421 -1.38 -11.27 -18.76
N ALA A 422 -0.62 -11.68 -17.73
CA ALA A 422 -0.52 -10.95 -16.48
C ALA A 422 0.04 -9.52 -16.67
N ASN A 423 0.96 -9.34 -17.63
CA ASN A 423 1.61 -8.05 -17.91
C ASN A 423 0.70 -7.03 -18.61
N PHE A 424 -0.50 -7.44 -19.03
CA PHE A 424 -1.39 -6.65 -19.88
C PHE A 424 -2.77 -6.38 -19.27
N GLY A 425 -2.87 -6.40 -17.94
CA GLY A 425 -4.05 -5.90 -17.24
C GLY A 425 -4.25 -6.42 -15.82
N ALA A 426 -3.51 -7.43 -15.38
CA ALA A 426 -3.72 -8.00 -14.04
C ALA A 426 -3.25 -7.06 -12.93
N TYR A 427 -2.19 -6.29 -13.16
CA TYR A 427 -1.48 -5.55 -12.12
C TYR A 427 -1.26 -4.06 -12.47
N PRO A 428 -2.32 -3.27 -12.66
CA PRO A 428 -2.16 -1.85 -12.96
C PRO A 428 -1.45 -1.10 -11.83
N MET A 429 -0.62 -0.14 -12.21
CA MET A 429 0.04 0.85 -11.35
C MET A 429 -0.99 1.80 -10.72
N PRO A 430 -0.60 2.64 -9.73
CA PRO A 430 -1.50 3.65 -9.17
C PRO A 430 -2.09 4.63 -10.19
N ASN A 431 -1.42 4.87 -11.33
CA ASN A 431 -1.94 5.72 -12.40
C ASN A 431 -2.98 5.02 -13.31
N GLY A 432 -3.32 3.76 -13.04
CA GLY A 432 -4.30 2.99 -13.81
C GLY A 432 -3.75 2.32 -15.08
N LEU A 433 -2.47 2.52 -15.42
CA LEU A 433 -1.82 1.84 -16.54
C LEU A 433 -1.15 0.54 -16.10
N THR A 434 -0.97 -0.42 -17.01
CA THR A 434 0.01 -1.49 -16.79
C THR A 434 1.43 -0.93 -16.87
N ARG A 435 2.42 -1.60 -16.27
CA ARG A 435 3.81 -1.14 -16.36
C ARG A 435 4.35 -1.18 -17.80
N VAL A 436 3.90 -2.15 -18.61
CA VAL A 436 4.19 -2.18 -20.05
C VAL A 436 3.67 -0.92 -20.75
N ALA A 437 2.40 -0.54 -20.50
CA ALA A 437 1.83 0.67 -21.09
C ALA A 437 2.53 1.95 -20.60
N ASN A 438 2.83 2.03 -19.30
CA ASN A 438 3.54 3.17 -18.70
C ASN A 438 4.98 3.30 -19.23
N ARG A 439 5.62 2.19 -19.60
CA ARG A 439 6.95 2.20 -20.20
C ARG A 439 6.96 2.68 -21.65
N HIS A 440 5.84 2.55 -22.36
CA HIS A 440 5.70 2.88 -23.78
C HIS A 440 4.67 4.00 -24.05
N LEU A 441 4.62 5.02 -23.18
CA LEU A 441 3.66 6.13 -23.28
C LEU A 441 3.62 6.82 -24.66
N ALA A 442 4.77 6.94 -25.33
CA ALA A 442 4.88 7.55 -26.65
C ALA A 442 4.52 6.61 -27.82
N GLU A 443 4.43 5.30 -27.57
CA GLU A 443 4.18 4.26 -28.57
C GLU A 443 3.06 3.30 -28.08
N PRO A 444 1.82 3.78 -27.90
CA PRO A 444 0.74 2.94 -27.36
C PRO A 444 0.49 1.67 -28.20
N ASP A 445 0.63 1.74 -29.53
CA ASP A 445 0.49 0.58 -30.42
C ASP A 445 1.56 -0.50 -30.17
N ARG A 446 2.70 -0.15 -29.57
CA ARG A 446 3.73 -1.12 -29.18
C ARG A 446 3.20 -2.08 -28.12
N VAL A 447 2.27 -1.66 -27.25
CA VAL A 447 1.69 -2.53 -26.22
C VAL A 447 0.97 -3.72 -26.86
N GLU A 448 0.19 -3.50 -27.92
CA GLU A 448 -0.50 -4.59 -28.62
C GLU A 448 0.47 -5.47 -29.43
N LYS A 449 1.55 -4.89 -29.99
CA LYS A 449 2.62 -5.69 -30.61
C LYS A 449 3.34 -6.58 -29.59
N LEU A 450 3.57 -6.08 -28.38
CA LEU A 450 4.16 -6.88 -27.28
C LEU A 450 3.19 -7.95 -26.80
N ARG A 451 1.89 -7.67 -26.74
CA ARG A 451 0.86 -8.67 -26.42
C ARG A 451 0.88 -9.84 -27.40
N ALA A 452 1.10 -9.57 -28.70
CA ALA A 452 1.23 -10.62 -29.71
C ALA A 452 2.45 -11.55 -29.52
N ARG A 453 3.40 -11.19 -28.64
CA ARG A 453 4.61 -11.96 -28.31
C ARG A 453 4.51 -12.70 -26.98
N ILE A 454 3.31 -12.79 -26.39
CA ILE A 454 3.08 -13.58 -25.17
C ILE A 454 3.56 -15.03 -25.37
N GLY A 455 4.30 -15.55 -24.39
CA GLY A 455 4.86 -16.89 -24.42
C GLY A 455 6.21 -17.02 -25.16
N GLU A 456 6.66 -16.00 -25.88
CA GLU A 456 7.99 -16.00 -26.51
C GLU A 456 9.10 -15.80 -25.46
N ASP A 457 10.14 -16.64 -25.53
CA ASP A 457 11.39 -16.41 -24.81
C ASP A 457 12.23 -15.37 -25.53
N LEU A 458 12.40 -14.21 -24.90
CA LEU A 458 13.15 -13.10 -25.45
C LEU A 458 14.55 -13.09 -24.85
N ASP A 459 15.57 -13.30 -25.69
CA ASP A 459 16.96 -13.10 -25.33
C ASP A 459 17.28 -11.60 -25.11
N ALA A 460 18.52 -11.30 -24.73
CA ALA A 460 18.95 -9.94 -24.41
C ALA A 460 18.63 -8.95 -25.55
N ARG A 461 19.00 -9.31 -26.78
CA ARG A 461 18.75 -8.47 -27.96
C ARG A 461 17.26 -8.26 -28.20
N ALA A 462 16.47 -9.34 -28.22
CA ALA A 462 15.03 -9.27 -28.48
C ALA A 462 14.29 -8.50 -27.38
N ALA A 463 14.73 -8.62 -26.12
CA ALA A 463 14.19 -7.88 -24.98
C ALA A 463 14.53 -6.39 -25.06
N ALA A 464 15.74 -6.02 -25.48
CA ALA A 464 16.14 -4.63 -25.68
C ALA A 464 15.38 -3.98 -26.85
N GLU A 465 15.26 -4.68 -28.00
CA GLU A 465 14.48 -4.21 -29.15
C GLU A 465 12.98 -4.06 -28.82
N ALA A 466 12.43 -4.98 -28.02
CA ALA A 466 11.09 -4.88 -27.44
C ALA A 466 10.94 -3.69 -26.48
N GLY A 467 12.06 -3.21 -25.94
CA GLY A 467 12.10 -2.15 -24.94
C GLY A 467 11.68 -2.65 -23.55
N LEU A 468 11.88 -3.92 -23.22
CA LEU A 468 11.54 -4.51 -21.91
C LEU A 468 12.67 -4.37 -20.89
N VAL A 469 13.91 -4.24 -21.35
CA VAL A 469 15.11 -4.04 -20.51
C VAL A 469 15.77 -2.69 -20.82
N THR A 470 16.68 -2.24 -19.97
CA THR A 470 17.38 -0.96 -20.14
C THR A 470 18.73 -1.14 -20.82
N PHE A 471 19.52 -2.11 -20.38
CA PHE A 471 20.87 -2.36 -20.87
C PHE A 471 21.13 -3.87 -21.01
N THR A 472 21.97 -4.23 -21.96
CA THR A 472 22.34 -5.61 -22.27
C THR A 472 23.86 -5.79 -22.40
N PRO A 473 24.64 -5.62 -21.32
CA PRO A 473 26.08 -5.83 -21.39
C PRO A 473 26.41 -7.31 -21.59
N ASP A 474 27.50 -7.57 -22.28
CA ASP A 474 28.04 -8.93 -22.47
C ASP A 474 28.79 -9.42 -21.21
N ASP A 475 29.39 -10.61 -21.28
CA ASP A 475 30.12 -11.20 -20.16
C ASP A 475 31.38 -10.42 -19.74
N ILE A 476 31.93 -9.60 -20.65
CA ILE A 476 33.14 -8.81 -20.41
C ILE A 476 32.78 -7.55 -19.64
N ASP A 477 31.71 -6.86 -20.05
CA ASP A 477 31.33 -5.56 -19.50
C ASP A 477 30.39 -5.66 -18.29
N TRP A 478 29.69 -6.79 -18.11
CA TRP A 478 28.65 -6.96 -17.09
C TRP A 478 29.07 -6.56 -15.67
N ASP A 479 30.15 -7.15 -15.16
CA ASP A 479 30.53 -6.97 -13.76
C ASP A 479 30.93 -5.52 -13.47
N ASP A 480 31.56 -4.83 -14.42
CA ASP A 480 31.95 -3.43 -14.26
C ASP A 480 30.76 -2.48 -14.44
N GLU A 481 29.92 -2.65 -15.47
CA GLU A 481 28.77 -1.78 -15.68
C GLU A 481 27.75 -1.86 -14.53
N VAL A 482 27.41 -3.08 -14.09
CA VAL A 482 26.45 -3.28 -13.00
C VAL A 482 27.01 -2.70 -11.70
N ARG A 483 28.28 -2.98 -11.39
CA ARG A 483 28.93 -2.45 -10.19
C ARG A 483 28.95 -0.92 -10.20
N GLN A 484 29.41 -0.30 -11.29
CA GLN A 484 29.46 1.15 -11.42
C GLN A 484 28.07 1.77 -11.30
N ALA A 485 27.05 1.16 -11.91
CA ALA A 485 25.68 1.68 -11.85
C ALA A 485 25.11 1.63 -10.41
N LEU A 486 25.38 0.55 -9.66
CA LEU A 486 24.96 0.42 -8.27
C LEU A 486 25.74 1.35 -7.33
N GLU A 487 27.07 1.42 -7.48
CA GLU A 487 27.93 2.34 -6.71
C GLU A 487 27.53 3.80 -6.95
N ALA A 488 27.33 4.19 -8.20
CA ALA A 488 26.87 5.54 -8.54
C ALA A 488 25.49 5.82 -7.91
N ARG A 489 24.56 4.86 -7.96
CA ARG A 489 23.23 5.04 -7.38
C ARG A 489 23.29 5.22 -5.86
N ALA A 490 24.13 4.46 -5.18
CA ALA A 490 24.35 4.60 -3.74
C ALA A 490 25.06 5.92 -3.35
N ALA A 491 25.84 6.50 -4.27
CA ALA A 491 26.59 7.74 -4.02
C ALA A 491 25.78 9.03 -4.23
N PHE A 492 24.67 8.98 -4.97
CA PHE A 492 23.85 10.17 -5.21
C PHE A 492 23.01 10.57 -3.99
N SER A 493 22.56 11.83 -3.97
CA SER A 493 21.62 12.31 -2.94
C SER A 493 20.32 11.49 -2.99
N PRO A 494 19.91 10.85 -1.88
CA PRO A 494 18.68 10.06 -1.85
C PRO A 494 17.42 10.91 -2.04
N ASP A 495 17.47 12.19 -1.64
CA ASP A 495 16.38 13.15 -1.84
C ASP A 495 16.15 13.43 -3.33
N ALA A 496 17.24 13.70 -4.06
CA ALA A 496 17.21 13.94 -5.50
C ALA A 496 16.76 12.69 -6.27
N LEU A 497 17.26 11.52 -5.88
CA LEU A 497 16.84 10.25 -6.46
C LEU A 497 15.35 10.00 -6.26
N THR A 498 14.86 10.13 -5.03
CA THR A 498 13.44 9.90 -4.72
C THR A 498 12.52 10.83 -5.52
N GLY A 499 12.85 12.12 -5.61
CA GLY A 499 12.07 13.09 -6.38
C GLY A 499 12.09 12.81 -7.89
N MET A 500 13.26 12.45 -8.42
CA MET A 500 13.41 12.06 -9.82
C MET A 500 12.61 10.80 -10.13
N GLU A 501 12.74 9.75 -9.33
CA GLU A 501 12.05 8.46 -9.50
C GLU A 501 10.53 8.63 -9.44
N ALA A 502 10.01 9.38 -8.47
CA ALA A 502 8.59 9.69 -8.40
C ALA A 502 8.07 10.40 -9.66
N SER A 503 8.91 11.24 -10.29
CA SER A 503 8.55 11.94 -11.52
C SER A 503 8.63 11.04 -12.76
N LEU A 504 9.67 10.20 -12.86
CA LEU A 504 9.91 9.34 -14.02
C LEU A 504 8.99 8.12 -14.05
N ARG A 505 8.69 7.51 -12.89
CA ARG A 505 7.79 6.36 -12.79
C ARG A 505 6.34 6.74 -13.14
N PHE A 506 5.95 7.99 -12.88
CA PHE A 506 4.60 8.50 -13.07
C PHE A 506 4.51 9.61 -14.15
N GLY A 507 5.07 9.35 -15.34
CA GLY A 507 4.96 10.27 -16.48
C GLY A 507 3.60 10.29 -17.20
N GLY A 508 2.69 9.39 -16.83
CA GLY A 508 1.39 9.17 -17.47
C GLY A 508 0.22 9.95 -16.83
N PRO A 509 -1.02 9.41 -16.89
CA PRO A 509 -2.21 10.07 -16.34
C PRO A 509 -2.19 10.15 -14.81
N GLU A 510 -2.97 11.08 -14.26
CA GLU A 510 -3.15 11.26 -12.81
C GLU A 510 -4.50 10.71 -12.36
N THR A 511 -4.50 9.86 -11.34
CA THR A 511 -5.67 9.28 -10.67
C THR A 511 -5.83 9.85 -9.25
N LEU A 512 -6.85 9.39 -8.52
CA LEU A 512 -6.98 9.67 -7.09
C LEU A 512 -5.74 9.20 -6.31
N GLU A 513 -5.24 7.99 -6.60
CA GLU A 513 -4.08 7.40 -5.91
C GLU A 513 -2.79 8.20 -6.20
N THR A 514 -2.52 8.55 -7.46
CA THR A 514 -1.29 9.32 -7.79
C THR A 514 -1.35 10.74 -7.25
N LYS A 515 -2.54 11.37 -7.18
CA LYS A 515 -2.68 12.67 -6.50
C LYS A 515 -2.43 12.58 -5.00
N ILE A 516 -2.79 11.46 -4.35
CA ILE A 516 -2.45 11.20 -2.95
C ILE A 516 -0.92 11.10 -2.78
N PHE A 517 -0.25 10.24 -3.55
CA PHE A 517 1.19 10.00 -3.40
C PHE A 517 2.10 11.08 -4.01
N GLY A 518 1.59 11.83 -4.98
CA GLY A 518 2.26 12.95 -5.63
C GLY A 518 1.87 14.26 -4.96
N ARG A 519 0.87 14.95 -5.52
CA ARG A 519 0.47 16.31 -5.10
C ARG A 519 0.32 16.44 -3.58
N LEU A 520 -0.52 15.62 -2.95
CA LEU A 520 -0.81 15.76 -1.52
C LEU A 520 0.41 15.41 -0.66
N SER A 521 1.01 14.24 -0.88
CA SER A 521 2.13 13.76 -0.07
C SER A 521 3.39 14.62 -0.24
N ALA A 522 3.71 15.10 -1.45
CA ALA A 522 4.87 15.96 -1.66
C ALA A 522 4.74 17.30 -0.93
N TRP A 523 3.56 17.94 -1.00
CA TRP A 523 3.29 19.16 -0.22
C TRP A 523 3.33 18.89 1.29
N GLN A 524 2.75 17.78 1.75
CA GLN A 524 2.83 17.38 3.15
C GLN A 524 4.26 17.14 3.62
N ASN A 525 5.10 16.51 2.80
CA ASN A 525 6.50 16.23 3.13
C ASN A 525 7.31 17.52 3.23
N TRP A 526 7.09 18.47 2.32
CA TRP A 526 7.68 19.81 2.41
C TRP A 526 7.28 20.52 3.71
N ILE A 527 6.02 20.42 4.12
CA ILE A 527 5.54 20.98 5.40
C ILE A 527 6.21 20.27 6.59
N PHE A 528 6.31 18.95 6.57
CA PHE A 528 6.86 18.12 7.67
C PHE A 528 8.34 18.35 7.99
N GLN A 529 9.07 19.09 7.15
CA GLN A 529 10.47 19.46 7.41
C GLN A 529 10.63 20.92 7.87
N ARG A 530 9.54 21.69 7.94
CA ARG A 530 9.60 23.14 8.22
C ARG A 530 9.25 23.47 9.65
N ALA A 531 9.91 24.51 10.16
CA ALA A 531 9.83 24.95 11.55
C ALA A 531 8.40 25.29 12.02
N ASN A 532 7.53 25.79 11.13
CA ASN A 532 6.14 26.10 11.49
C ASN A 532 5.37 24.86 11.98
N ALA A 533 5.67 23.66 11.45
CA ALA A 533 5.04 22.42 11.87
C ALA A 533 5.84 21.71 12.98
N VAL A 534 7.14 21.49 12.75
CA VAL A 534 7.98 20.58 13.56
C VAL A 534 9.07 21.28 14.39
N GLY A 535 9.20 22.61 14.30
CA GLY A 535 10.22 23.36 15.04
C GLY A 535 9.91 23.44 16.55
N PRO A 536 10.83 23.95 17.38
CA PRO A 536 10.66 24.01 18.84
C PRO A 536 9.40 24.75 19.31
N LYS A 537 8.92 25.71 18.52
CA LYS A 537 7.64 26.44 18.73
C LYS A 537 6.63 26.19 17.59
N GLY A 538 6.85 25.13 16.82
CA GLY A 538 5.96 24.69 15.76
C GLY A 538 4.68 24.06 16.33
N ALA A 539 3.64 24.02 15.51
CA ALA A 539 2.29 23.63 15.93
C ALA A 539 2.21 22.23 16.55
N LEU A 540 2.92 21.23 16.01
CA LEU A 540 2.93 19.87 16.57
C LEU A 540 3.55 19.81 17.97
N VAL A 541 4.61 20.59 18.20
CA VAL A 541 5.39 20.56 19.45
C VAL A 541 4.65 21.26 20.58
N VAL A 542 3.98 22.38 20.30
CA VAL A 542 3.27 23.16 21.34
C VAL A 542 1.84 22.67 21.59
N TYR A 543 1.33 21.72 20.79
CA TYR A 543 -0.02 21.20 20.93
C TYR A 543 -0.29 20.66 22.35
N GLY A 544 -1.37 21.12 22.97
CA GLY A 544 -1.77 20.70 24.32
C GLY A 544 -0.91 21.25 25.46
N THR A 545 0.08 22.10 25.19
CA THR A 545 0.92 22.75 26.23
C THR A 545 0.33 24.06 26.75
N GLY A 546 -0.69 24.60 26.08
CA GLY A 546 -1.24 25.93 26.33
C GLY A 546 -0.44 27.08 25.71
N GLN A 547 0.72 26.80 25.11
CA GLN A 547 1.51 27.78 24.38
C GLN A 547 0.97 28.01 22.96
N ARG A 548 1.20 29.21 22.43
CA ARG A 548 0.85 29.57 21.06
C ARG A 548 2.01 29.28 20.12
N SER A 549 1.72 28.74 18.94
CA SER A 549 2.75 28.50 17.91
C SER A 549 3.33 29.82 17.39
N GLU A 550 4.61 29.80 17.04
CA GLU A 550 5.30 30.90 16.37
C GLU A 550 5.58 30.51 14.92
N PHE A 551 4.99 31.26 13.99
CA PHE A 551 5.12 30.98 12.55
C PHE A 551 5.98 32.02 11.86
N ASP A 552 6.89 31.55 11.00
CA ASP A 552 7.38 32.36 9.89
C ASP A 552 6.22 32.66 8.94
N ARG A 553 5.88 33.94 8.80
CA ARG A 553 4.72 34.42 8.03
C ARG A 553 5.01 34.57 6.54
N ARG A 554 6.26 34.39 6.09
CA ARG A 554 6.62 34.49 4.67
C ARG A 554 6.05 33.30 3.90
N ARG A 555 5.45 33.58 2.74
CA ARG A 555 5.03 32.57 1.76
C ARG A 555 6.23 32.18 0.88
N VAL A 556 6.20 30.99 0.30
CA VAL A 556 7.26 30.40 -0.54
C VAL A 556 6.68 30.03 -1.90
#